data_AF-A0A7J3NS72-F1
#
_entry.id   AF-A0A7J3NS72-F1
#
_cell.length_a   1.000
_cell.length_b   1.000
_cell.length_c   1.000
_cell.angle_alpha   90.00
_cell.angle_beta   90.00
_cell.angle_gamma   90.00
#
_symmetry.space_group_name_H-M   'P 1'
#
loop_
_entity.id
_entity.type
_entity.pdbx_description
1 polymer ?
#
loop_
_entity_poly.entity_id
_entity_poly.type
_entity_poly.pdbx_seq_one_letter_code
_entity_poly.pdbx_strand_id
1 'polypeptide(L)'
;MRNAGEELGRAAVAIARRLFDRNERIMIGVSGGVFIADPTVWEYFKKYVSKRLSNVTFVPPVKHPVIGALIMGYRALNIGMSDEDRVALLKGIEKAMLE
;
A
#
# COMPACT_ATOMS: atom_id res chain seq x y z
N MET A 1 -5.70 7.14 -17.93
CA MET A 1 -5.63 6.33 -16.69
C MET A 1 -5.13 4.90 -16.91
N ARG A 2 -5.57 4.17 -17.94
CA ARG A 2 -5.03 2.83 -18.27
C ARG A 2 -3.50 2.75 -18.34
N ASN A 3 -2.87 3.57 -19.19
CA ASN A 3 -1.41 3.55 -19.37
C ASN A 3 -0.66 3.87 -18.07
N ALA A 4 -1.19 4.76 -17.23
CA ALA A 4 -0.60 5.09 -15.94
C ALA A 4 -0.61 3.86 -15.00
N GLY A 5 -1.74 3.14 -14.92
CA GLY A 5 -1.83 1.91 -14.12
C GLY A 5 -0.88 0.82 -14.62
N GLU A 6 -0.79 0.62 -15.95
CA GLU A 6 0.13 -0.36 -16.54
C GLU A 6 1.60 0.02 -16.31
N GLU A 7 1.96 1.31 -16.38
CA GLU A 7 3.34 1.76 -16.20
C GLU A 7 3.80 1.65 -14.73
N LEU A 8 2.93 2.03 -13.79
CA LEU A 8 3.16 1.78 -12.36
C LEU A 8 3.28 0.26 -12.08
N GLY A 9 2.45 -0.55 -12.74
CA GLY A 9 2.52 -2.01 -12.66
C GLY A 9 3.83 -2.57 -13.20
N ARG A 10 4.37 -2.00 -14.29
CA ARG A 10 5.68 -2.37 -14.84
C ARG A 10 6.80 -2.12 -13.85
N ALA A 11 6.80 -0.96 -13.21
CA ALA A 11 7.78 -0.63 -12.17
C ALA A 11 7.69 -1.60 -10.98
N ALA A 12 6.48 -1.88 -10.49
CA ALA A 12 6.27 -2.83 -9.39
C ALA A 12 6.77 -4.25 -9.72
N VAL A 13 6.50 -4.75 -10.94
CA VAL A 13 6.99 -6.07 -11.39
C VAL A 13 8.52 -6.11 -11.49
N ALA A 14 9.15 -5.03 -11.98
CA ALA A 14 10.60 -4.95 -12.09
C ALA A 14 11.27 -5.01 -10.71
N ILE A 15 10.74 -4.26 -9.73
CA ILE A 15 11.21 -4.29 -8.35
C ILE A 15 10.97 -5.67 -7.72
N ALA A 16 9.77 -6.23 -7.89
CA ALA A 16 9.42 -7.53 -7.34
C ALA A 16 10.37 -8.64 -7.80
N ARG A 17 10.69 -8.69 -9.09
CA ARG A 17 11.63 -9.68 -9.66
C ARG A 17 13.06 -9.52 -9.18
N ARG A 18 13.43 -8.34 -8.69
CA ARG A 18 14.78 -8.06 -8.16
C ARG A 18 14.89 -8.42 -6.68
N LEU A 19 13.81 -8.28 -5.92
CA LEU A 19 13.82 -8.42 -4.46
C LEU A 19 13.35 -9.78 -3.97
N PHE A 20 12.46 -10.45 -4.69
CA PHE A 20 11.80 -11.67 -4.22
C PHE A 20 12.13 -12.86 -5.12
N ASP A 21 12.21 -14.03 -4.49
CA ASP A 21 12.31 -15.29 -5.22
C ASP A 21 11.00 -15.64 -5.93
N ARG A 22 11.09 -16.52 -6.93
CA ARG A 22 9.98 -16.81 -7.86
C ARG A 22 8.70 -17.34 -7.19
N ASN A 23 8.82 -17.96 -6.01
CA ASN A 23 7.71 -18.57 -5.27
C ASN A 23 7.35 -17.82 -3.98
N GLU A 24 8.06 -16.74 -3.66
CA GLU A 24 7.81 -15.99 -2.43
C GLU A 24 6.46 -15.26 -2.50
N ARG A 25 5.79 -15.13 -1.35
CA ARG A 25 4.51 -14.42 -1.27
C ARG A 25 4.78 -12.92 -1.19
N ILE A 26 4.30 -12.18 -2.17
CA ILE A 26 4.53 -10.74 -2.28
C ILE A 26 3.28 -9.99 -1.85
N MET A 27 3.41 -9.10 -0.86
CA MET A 27 2.37 -8.15 -0.49
C MET A 27 2.64 -6.81 -1.16
N ILE A 28 1.68 -6.30 -1.92
CA ILE A 28 1.79 -5.00 -2.59
C ILE A 28 0.74 -4.05 -2.02
N GLY A 29 1.20 -3.01 -1.34
CA GLY A 29 0.39 -1.86 -0.95
C GLY A 29 0.66 -0.66 -1.85
N VAL A 30 -0.34 0.19 -2.02
CA VAL A 30 -0.23 1.45 -2.76
C VAL A 30 -0.73 2.62 -1.94
N SER A 31 -0.20 3.81 -2.21
CA SER A 31 -0.65 5.07 -1.61
C SER A 31 -0.52 6.21 -2.62
N GLY A 32 -1.13 7.35 -2.33
CA GLY A 32 -1.04 8.56 -3.16
C GLY A 32 -2.32 8.85 -3.96
N GLY A 33 -2.51 10.13 -4.29
CA GLY A 33 -3.75 10.65 -4.87
C GLY A 33 -4.18 9.96 -6.16
N VAL A 34 -3.23 9.53 -7.00
CA VAL A 34 -3.52 8.84 -8.27
C VAL A 34 -4.31 7.54 -8.07
N PHE A 35 -4.05 6.80 -6.99
CA PHE A 35 -4.77 5.55 -6.68
C PHE A 35 -6.09 5.79 -5.93
N ILE A 36 -6.25 6.95 -5.31
CA ILE A 36 -7.44 7.32 -4.53
C ILE A 36 -8.48 8.00 -5.43
N ALA A 37 -8.03 8.86 -6.36
CA ALA A 37 -8.88 9.70 -7.18
C ALA A 37 -9.65 8.93 -8.27
N ASP A 38 -9.06 7.85 -8.81
CA ASP A 38 -9.70 7.05 -9.86
C ASP A 38 -9.41 5.55 -9.68
N PRO A 39 -10.43 4.71 -9.43
CA PRO A 39 -10.27 3.27 -9.27
C PRO A 39 -9.71 2.59 -10.53
N THR A 40 -9.86 3.20 -11.70
CA THR A 40 -9.36 2.68 -12.99
C THR A 40 -7.86 2.45 -12.95
N VAL A 41 -7.09 3.36 -12.33
CA VAL A 41 -5.63 3.19 -12.24
C VAL A 41 -5.29 1.94 -11.42
N TRP A 42 -5.98 1.75 -10.30
CA TRP A 42 -5.80 0.59 -9.43
C TRP A 42 -6.15 -0.73 -10.13
N GLU A 43 -7.25 -0.75 -10.89
CA GLU A 43 -7.66 -1.94 -11.63
C GLU A 43 -6.64 -2.35 -12.70
N TYR A 44 -6.19 -1.40 -13.52
CA TYR A 44 -5.19 -1.69 -14.56
C TYR A 44 -3.84 -2.04 -13.95
N PHE A 45 -3.45 -1.43 -12.84
CA PHE A 45 -2.26 -1.82 -12.07
C PHE A 45 -2.35 -3.29 -11.63
N LYS A 46 -3.42 -3.67 -10.91
CA LYS A 46 -3.62 -5.06 -10.47
C LYS A 46 -3.58 -6.04 -11.64
N LYS A 47 -4.34 -5.74 -12.71
CA LYS A 47 -4.40 -6.58 -13.91
C LYS A 47 -3.02 -6.76 -14.55
N TYR A 48 -2.20 -5.70 -14.60
CA TYR A 48 -0.86 -5.79 -15.16
C TYR A 48 0.06 -6.67 -14.31
N VAL A 49 0.04 -6.49 -12.99
CA VAL A 49 0.88 -7.20 -12.03
C VAL A 49 0.49 -8.69 -11.94
N SER A 50 -0.79 -9.00 -11.76
CA SER A 50 -1.28 -10.39 -11.64
C SER A 50 -1.01 -11.24 -12.87
N LYS A 51 -0.88 -10.63 -14.05
CA LYS A 51 -0.49 -11.35 -15.28
C LYS A 51 0.98 -11.79 -15.30
N ARG A 52 1.81 -11.26 -14.40
CA ARG A 52 3.28 -11.41 -14.44
C ARG A 52 3.87 -11.98 -13.16
N LEU A 53 3.13 -11.91 -12.05
CA LEU A 53 3.49 -12.44 -10.75
C LEU A 53 2.33 -13.31 -10.25
N SER A 54 2.61 -14.55 -9.87
CA SER A 54 1.60 -15.56 -9.51
C SER A 54 1.24 -15.59 -8.02
N ASN A 55 2.10 -15.06 -7.13
CA ASN A 55 1.91 -15.13 -5.68
C ASN A 55 1.82 -13.73 -5.03
N VAL A 56 0.87 -12.92 -5.51
CA VAL A 56 0.69 -11.54 -5.04
C VAL A 56 -0.61 -11.37 -4.26
N THR A 57 -0.52 -10.70 -3.12
CA THR A 57 -1.69 -10.19 -2.39
C THR A 57 -1.69 -8.66 -2.45
N PHE A 58 -2.81 -8.08 -2.87
CA PHE A 58 -2.97 -6.64 -3.00
C PHE A 58 -3.63 -6.06 -1.76
N VAL A 59 -3.02 -5.04 -1.18
CA VAL A 59 -3.60 -4.22 -0.13
C VAL A 59 -4.24 -2.98 -0.78
N PRO A 60 -5.50 -2.64 -0.46
CA PRO A 60 -6.15 -1.46 -1.01
C PRO A 60 -5.35 -0.17 -0.76
N PRO A 61 -5.56 0.88 -1.59
CA PRO A 61 -4.90 2.17 -1.41
C PRO A 61 -5.04 2.71 0.01
N VAL A 62 -3.91 3.03 0.63
CA VAL A 62 -3.87 3.55 2.00
C VAL A 62 -4.19 5.04 1.99
N LYS A 63 -5.24 5.43 2.72
CA LYS A 63 -5.71 6.82 2.85
C LYS A 63 -4.76 7.69 3.69
N HIS A 64 -4.20 7.14 4.77
CA HIS A 64 -3.36 7.87 5.72
C HIS A 64 -2.00 7.17 5.91
N PRO A 65 -1.04 7.32 4.97
CA PRO A 65 0.27 6.66 5.06
C PRO A 65 1.09 7.09 6.30
N VAL A 66 0.80 8.27 6.87
CA VAL A 66 1.41 8.78 8.11
C VAL A 66 1.24 7.81 9.31
N ILE A 67 0.18 6.99 9.34
CA ILE A 67 -0.01 5.97 10.37
C ILE A 67 1.17 4.99 10.40
N GLY A 68 1.70 4.60 9.23
CA GLY A 68 2.86 3.73 9.15
C GLY A 68 4.10 4.38 9.76
N ALA A 69 4.31 5.68 9.53
CA ALA A 69 5.42 6.43 10.12
C ALA A 69 5.29 6.52 11.65
N LEU A 70 4.08 6.75 12.18
CA LEU A 70 3.83 6.75 13.61
C LEU A 70 4.13 5.39 14.24
N ILE A 71 3.62 4.29 13.66
CA ILE A 71 3.90 2.93 14.13
C ILE A 71 5.41 2.64 14.14
N MET A 72 6.14 3.07 13.10
CA MET A 72 7.60 2.93 13.06
C MET A 72 8.29 3.73 14.17
N GLY A 73 7.82 4.95 14.46
CA GLY A 73 8.32 5.77 15.56
C GLY A 73 8.10 5.12 16.93
N TYR A 74 6.90 4.62 17.20
CA TYR A 74 6.61 3.89 18.45
C TYR A 74 7.49 2.65 18.60
N ARG A 75 7.67 1.87 17.53
CA ARG A 75 8.58 0.71 17.52
C ARG A 75 10.03 1.10 17.79
N ALA A 76 10.52 2.19 17.22
CA ALA A 76 11.87 2.70 17.47
C ALA A 76 12.08 3.12 18.93
N LEU A 77 11.01 3.51 19.64
CA LEU A 77 11.00 3.81 21.07
C LEU A 77 10.72 2.59 21.96
N ASN A 78 10.65 1.37 21.39
CA ASN A 78 10.24 0.14 22.07
C ASN A 78 8.86 0.22 22.74
N ILE A 79 7.97 1.06 22.20
CA ILE A 79 6.58 1.14 22.63
C ILE A 79 5.78 0.11 21.82
N GLY A 80 5.21 -0.88 22.52
CA GLY A 80 4.32 -1.86 21.92
C GLY A 80 3.06 -1.19 21.37
N MET A 81 2.62 -1.63 20.19
CA MET A 81 1.37 -1.19 19.59
C MET A 81 0.47 -2.39 19.35
N SER A 82 -0.75 -2.35 19.89
CA SER A 82 -1.79 -3.32 19.58
C SER A 82 -2.60 -2.90 18.34
N ASP A 83 -3.49 -3.78 17.88
CA ASP A 83 -4.42 -3.44 16.81
C ASP A 83 -5.43 -2.38 17.25
N GLU A 84 -5.81 -2.37 18.53
CA GLU A 84 -6.67 -1.33 19.12
C GLU A 84 -5.99 0.04 19.06
N ASP A 85 -4.70 0.12 19.39
CA ASP A 85 -3.94 1.37 19.33
C ASP A 85 -3.87 1.91 17.89
N ARG A 86 -3.67 1.01 16.91
CA ARG A 86 -3.68 1.38 15.49
C ARG A 86 -5.04 1.94 15.06
N VAL A 87 -6.14 1.32 15.51
CA VAL A 87 -7.50 1.82 15.24
C VAL A 87 -7.73 3.18 15.90
N ALA A 88 -7.23 3.38 17.12
CA ALA A 88 -7.32 4.65 17.82
C ALA A 88 -6.56 5.77 17.07
N LEU A 89 -5.35 5.50 16.58
CA LEU A 89 -4.60 6.45 15.76
C LEU A 89 -5.35 6.84 14.48
N LEU A 90 -5.95 5.86 13.78
CA LEU A 90 -6.75 6.13 12.59
C LEU A 90 -7.92 7.07 12.89
N LYS A 91 -8.70 6.78 13.93
CA LYS A 91 -9.82 7.64 14.36
C LYS A 91 -9.36 9.04 14.76
N GLY A 92 -8.22 9.15 15.45
CA GLY A 92 -7.65 10.43 15.87
C GLY A 92 -7.30 11.33 14.68
N ILE A 93 -6.68 10.78 13.64
CA ILE A 93 -6.34 11.53 12.42
C ILE A 93 -7.61 11.97 11.68
N GLU A 94 -8.60 11.08 11.55
CA GLU A 94 -9.85 11.44 10.86
C GLU A 94 -10.61 12.54 11.57
N LYS A 95 -10.62 12.54 12.92
CA LYS A 95 -11.20 13.63 13.71
C LYS A 95 -10.45 14.94 13.49
N ALA A 96 -9.12 14.93 13.59
CA ALA A 96 -8.30 16.14 13.46
C ALA A 96 -8.34 16.80 12.07
N MET A 97 -8.79 16.07 11.04
CA MET A 97 -8.97 16.60 9.69
C MET A 97 -10.35 17.23 9.43
N LEU A 98 -11.30 17.06 10.37
CA LEU A 98 -12.65 17.64 10.30
C LEU A 98 -12.77 18.94 11.12
N GLU A 99 -11.74 19.26 11.91
CA GLU A 99 -11.57 20.50 12.67
C GLU A 99 -10.73 21.51 11.87
#